data_AF-A0A812V2Z9-F1
#
_entry.id   AF-A0A812V2Z9-F1
#
_cell.length_a   1.000
_cell.length_b   1.000
_cell.length_c   1.000
_cell.angle_alpha   90.00
_cell.angle_beta   90.00
_cell.angle_gamma   90.00
#
_symmetry.space_group_name_H-M   'P 1'
#
loop_
_entity.id
_entity.type
_entity.pdbx_description
1 polymer ?
#
loop_
_entity_poly.entity_id
_entity_poly.type
_entity_poly.pdbx_seq_one_letter_code
_entity_poly.pdbx_strand_id
1 'polypeptide(L)'
;MAPNAAKRAAPPTAPPLRRVSGRKAPPATDQQQNSAAAEAPGLPIASNPERQLLVDNIMIPMNKILKEMSDRDVQPVSHAGVQAFDKDNFAASMRDDASYTCHVPLHWIGLAVDHDDMWPAYGTIVRAFEQKFVVPHTGKVVPATYGTSVVRAVSKSEAPKPGTYEMLDNGTFRYAFMYGFCRAVEAQDEELIAEFQACALRFPVSFEFLPDEDAKAVRKIQCDVDRKADVIFAGLHGYKVIKVYAGIQKSLRDRNLPCQASHIYDYLISVRWQHDDKPDSRKIEQHLKINGRLTPETIEMLDCCESWFGQKHVLASVTALDTVMARTSCKQPELQGRLLNWCVEGILVKQLRGELKASSQESSGKDALRSLTAGLLFVRRLVYYVRQKFNDKILDVFLSWRAFHAAYPKGKPLKFGQKNVSSGARLLFH
;
A
#
# COMPACT_ATOMS: atom_id res chain seq x y z
N MET A 1 42.39 -13.97 52.36
CA MET A 1 42.40 -13.75 50.90
C MET A 1 41.35 -12.72 50.55
N ALA A 2 41.76 -11.68 49.81
CA ALA A 2 40.95 -10.68 49.10
C ALA A 2 41.84 -10.26 47.90
N PRO A 3 41.32 -9.85 46.73
CA PRO A 3 40.39 -8.72 46.54
C PRO A 3 39.31 -9.04 45.47
N ASN A 4 38.58 -8.16 44.77
CA ASN A 4 38.58 -6.69 44.69
C ASN A 4 37.18 -6.19 44.26
N ALA A 5 36.75 -5.00 44.72
CA ALA A 5 35.45 -4.43 44.35
C ALA A 5 35.56 -3.53 43.10
N ALA A 6 34.85 -3.87 42.02
CA ALA A 6 34.81 -3.07 40.80
C ALA A 6 33.78 -1.93 40.90
N LYS A 7 34.27 -0.68 40.91
CA LYS A 7 33.43 0.53 40.87
C LYS A 7 32.64 0.58 39.55
N ARG A 8 31.30 0.65 39.62
CA ARG A 8 30.49 1.05 38.45
C ARG A 8 30.62 2.56 38.22
N ALA A 9 31.08 2.95 37.03
CA ALA A 9 31.02 4.33 36.58
C ALA A 9 29.58 4.72 36.20
N ALA A 10 29.18 5.96 36.50
CA ALA A 10 27.90 6.50 36.08
C ALA A 10 27.91 6.82 34.56
N PRO A 11 26.76 6.71 33.85
CA PRO A 11 26.67 7.11 32.46
C PRO A 11 26.81 8.64 32.31
N PRO A 12 27.38 9.14 31.19
CA PRO A 12 27.59 10.57 30.99
C PRO A 12 26.26 11.31 30.83
N THR A 13 26.12 12.41 31.58
CA THR A 13 25.01 13.35 31.47
C THR A 13 25.01 14.04 30.10
N ALA A 14 23.86 14.06 29.43
CA ALA A 14 23.70 14.78 28.17
C ALA A 14 23.85 16.31 28.38
N PRO A 15 24.47 17.04 27.44
CA PRO A 15 24.63 18.49 27.55
C PRO A 15 23.27 19.21 27.40
N PRO A 16 23.02 20.29 28.15
CA PRO A 16 21.73 20.99 28.11
C PRO A 16 21.54 21.76 26.79
N LEU A 17 20.38 21.57 26.16
CA LEU A 17 19.98 22.34 24.98
C LEU A 17 19.85 23.83 25.33
N ARG A 18 20.67 24.65 24.66
CA ARG A 18 20.77 26.09 24.89
C ARG A 18 19.50 26.80 24.39
N ARG A 19 18.64 27.24 25.31
CA ARG A 19 17.48 28.10 25.00
C ARG A 19 17.94 29.35 24.24
N VAL A 20 17.58 29.45 22.96
CA VAL A 20 17.59 30.73 22.24
C VAL A 20 16.21 31.35 22.42
N SER A 21 16.13 32.36 23.28
CA SER A 21 14.93 33.16 23.48
C SER A 21 14.84 34.27 22.43
N GLY A 22 13.61 34.63 22.06
CA GLY A 22 13.32 35.91 21.41
C GLY A 22 13.05 35.87 19.91
N ARG A 23 11.77 35.69 19.54
CA ARG A 23 11.10 36.59 18.59
C ARG A 23 9.60 36.64 18.89
N LYS A 24 9.03 37.84 18.74
CA LYS A 24 7.66 38.18 19.15
C LYS A 24 6.63 37.52 18.23
N ALA A 25 5.50 37.10 18.80
CA ALA A 25 4.31 36.76 18.02
C ALA A 25 3.66 38.03 17.44
N PRO A 26 3.08 37.98 16.23
CA PRO A 26 2.04 38.91 15.79
C PRO A 26 0.70 38.57 16.49
N PRO A 27 -0.25 39.52 16.59
CA PRO A 27 -1.46 39.36 17.39
C PRO A 27 -2.51 38.45 16.73
N ALA A 28 -3.38 37.88 17.57
CA ALA A 28 -4.60 37.24 17.12
C ALA A 28 -5.61 38.26 16.59
N THR A 29 -6.33 37.89 15.54
CA THR A 29 -7.60 38.51 15.15
C THR A 29 -8.69 37.47 15.23
N ASP A 30 -9.59 37.64 16.20
CA ASP A 30 -10.83 36.87 16.27
C ASP A 30 -11.72 37.20 15.06
N GLN A 31 -12.19 36.17 14.37
CA GLN A 31 -13.50 36.22 13.71
C GLN A 31 -14.29 34.97 14.06
N GLN A 32 -15.50 35.20 14.56
CA GLN A 32 -16.38 34.18 15.09
C GLN A 32 -17.03 33.36 13.97
N GLN A 33 -17.33 32.10 14.31
CA GLN A 33 -18.52 31.35 13.90
C GLN A 33 -18.95 31.42 12.43
N ASN A 34 -18.74 30.30 11.72
CA ASN A 34 -19.82 29.74 10.92
C ASN A 34 -19.84 28.22 11.03
N SER A 35 -20.62 27.72 11.99
CA SER A 35 -20.97 26.31 12.12
C SER A 35 -22.12 25.98 11.16
N ALA A 36 -21.79 25.44 9.99
CA ALA A 36 -22.74 24.79 9.11
C ALA A 36 -22.14 23.45 8.65
N ALA A 37 -22.80 22.35 8.99
CA ALA A 37 -22.41 21.02 8.53
C ALA A 37 -22.70 20.92 7.03
N ALA A 38 -21.67 21.09 6.20
CA ALA A 38 -21.74 20.80 4.78
C ALA A 38 -21.55 19.29 4.56
N GLU A 39 -22.43 18.71 3.75
CA GLU A 39 -22.36 17.31 3.32
C GLU A 39 -20.99 17.01 2.68
N ALA A 40 -20.44 15.83 2.95
CA ALA A 40 -19.14 15.44 2.42
C ALA A 40 -19.16 15.45 0.87
N PRO A 41 -18.36 16.30 0.20
CA PRO A 41 -18.30 16.29 -1.26
C PRO A 41 -17.73 14.95 -1.73
N GLY A 42 -18.46 14.25 -2.60
CA GLY A 42 -17.99 13.00 -3.18
C GLY A 42 -16.64 13.19 -3.86
N LEU A 43 -15.64 12.41 -3.45
CA LEU A 43 -14.29 12.46 -4.00
C LEU A 43 -14.32 12.19 -5.52
N PRO A 44 -13.73 13.06 -6.36
CA PRO A 44 -13.59 12.77 -7.79
C PRO A 44 -12.49 11.71 -7.99
N ILE A 45 -12.89 10.43 -8.01
CA ILE A 45 -12.00 9.29 -8.21
C ILE A 45 -11.60 9.20 -9.70
N ALA A 46 -10.45 9.78 -10.04
CA ALA A 46 -9.85 9.64 -11.37
C ALA A 46 -9.01 8.35 -11.50
N SER A 47 -9.68 7.26 -11.89
CA SER A 47 -9.17 6.19 -12.77
C SER A 47 -7.82 5.51 -12.48
N ASN A 48 -7.59 5.00 -11.27
CA ASN A 48 -6.65 3.88 -11.09
C ASN A 48 -7.45 2.55 -11.18
N PRO A 49 -7.21 1.66 -12.16
CA PRO A 49 -8.03 0.46 -12.35
C PRO A 49 -8.03 -0.53 -11.17
N GLU A 50 -6.90 -0.69 -10.46
CA GLU A 50 -6.83 -1.58 -9.29
C GLU A 50 -7.58 -0.97 -8.09
N ARG A 51 -7.51 0.36 -7.90
CA ARG A 51 -8.33 1.06 -6.89
C ARG A 51 -9.81 0.99 -7.24
N GLN A 52 -10.17 1.15 -8.51
CA GLN A 52 -11.55 1.03 -8.97
C GLN A 52 -12.09 -0.37 -8.73
N LEU A 53 -11.32 -1.43 -9.04
CA LEU A 53 -11.70 -2.81 -8.71
C LEU A 53 -11.88 -3.04 -7.20
N LEU A 54 -11.01 -2.47 -6.36
CA LEU A 54 -11.15 -2.52 -4.90
C LEU A 54 -12.42 -1.81 -4.43
N VAL A 55 -12.70 -0.62 -4.96
CA VAL A 55 -13.91 0.16 -4.64
C VAL A 55 -15.17 -0.59 -5.05
N ASP A 56 -15.24 -1.07 -6.30
CA ASP A 56 -16.43 -1.69 -6.88
C ASP A 56 -16.74 -3.08 -6.29
N ASN A 57 -15.72 -3.92 -6.08
CA ASN A 57 -15.91 -5.31 -5.65
C ASN A 57 -15.83 -5.49 -4.11
N ILE A 58 -15.33 -4.50 -3.37
CA ILE A 58 -15.15 -4.61 -1.91
C ILE A 58 -15.83 -3.44 -1.18
N MET A 59 -15.45 -2.19 -1.43
CA MET A 59 -15.93 -1.07 -0.61
C MET A 59 -17.41 -0.76 -0.80
N ILE A 60 -17.89 -0.68 -2.05
CA ILE A 60 -19.29 -0.33 -2.33
C ILE A 60 -20.25 -1.41 -1.77
N PRO A 61 -20.06 -2.72 -2.01
CA PRO A 61 -20.89 -3.75 -1.42
C PRO A 61 -20.81 -3.74 0.12
N MET A 62 -19.61 -3.60 0.68
CA MET A 62 -19.41 -3.65 2.12
C MET A 62 -19.99 -2.43 2.83
N ASN A 63 -19.97 -1.23 2.23
CA ASN A 63 -20.53 -0.01 2.84
C ASN A 63 -22.03 -0.19 3.19
N LYS A 64 -22.79 -0.89 2.35
CA LYS A 64 -24.19 -1.27 2.65
C LYS A 64 -24.26 -2.14 3.92
N ILE A 65 -23.44 -3.18 4.00
CA ILE A 65 -23.41 -4.13 5.13
C ILE A 65 -22.98 -3.42 6.43
N LEU A 66 -21.93 -2.60 6.38
CA LEU A 66 -21.43 -1.87 7.57
C LEU A 66 -22.44 -0.82 8.06
N LYS A 67 -23.19 -0.20 7.15
CA LYS A 67 -24.33 0.67 7.51
C LYS A 67 -25.42 -0.12 8.23
N GLU A 68 -25.87 -1.26 7.67
CA GLU A 68 -26.86 -2.13 8.31
C GLU A 68 -26.41 -2.67 9.68
N MET A 69 -25.09 -2.88 9.89
CA MET A 69 -24.54 -3.22 11.21
C MET A 69 -24.55 -2.03 12.17
N SER A 70 -24.28 -0.82 11.68
CA SER A 70 -24.30 0.42 12.49
C SER A 70 -25.72 0.75 12.97
N ASP A 71 -26.71 0.55 12.10
CA ASP A 71 -28.14 0.76 12.40
C ASP A 71 -28.70 -0.24 13.45
N ARG A 72 -27.96 -1.32 13.77
CA ARG A 72 -28.38 -2.41 14.68
C ARG A 72 -27.68 -2.41 16.06
N ASP A 73 -26.91 -1.37 16.40
CA ASP A 73 -26.14 -1.23 17.65
C ASP A 73 -25.29 -2.48 18.00
N VAL A 74 -24.56 -2.96 16.99
CA VAL A 74 -23.81 -4.22 17.07
C VAL A 74 -22.57 -4.09 17.96
N GLN A 75 -22.57 -4.83 19.07
CA GLN A 75 -21.49 -4.79 20.09
C GLN A 75 -20.33 -5.77 19.79
N PRO A 76 -19.09 -5.47 20.25
CA PRO A 76 -17.95 -6.37 20.17
C PRO A 76 -18.11 -7.64 21.03
N VAL A 77 -17.42 -8.72 20.62
CA VAL A 77 -17.45 -10.02 21.31
C VAL A 77 -16.05 -10.48 21.71
N SER A 78 -15.87 -10.87 22.98
CA SER A 78 -14.63 -11.47 23.48
C SER A 78 -14.36 -12.85 22.85
N HIS A 79 -13.12 -13.13 22.46
CA HIS A 79 -12.75 -14.38 21.82
C HIS A 79 -11.26 -14.71 22.03
N ALA A 80 -10.91 -16.01 22.02
CA ALA A 80 -9.52 -16.50 22.09
C ALA A 80 -8.64 -15.89 23.22
N GLY A 81 -9.25 -15.51 24.34
CA GLY A 81 -8.56 -14.87 25.48
C GLY A 81 -8.40 -13.35 25.39
N VAL A 82 -8.80 -12.73 24.27
CA VAL A 82 -8.86 -11.28 24.08
C VAL A 82 -10.27 -10.78 24.39
N GLN A 83 -10.37 -9.69 25.15
CA GLN A 83 -11.66 -9.11 25.56
C GLN A 83 -12.28 -8.23 24.47
N ALA A 84 -13.60 -8.12 24.47
CA ALA A 84 -14.33 -7.05 23.77
C ALA A 84 -13.83 -5.67 24.22
N PHE A 85 -13.93 -4.67 23.32
CA PHE A 85 -13.61 -3.29 23.64
C PHE A 85 -14.48 -2.79 24.80
N ASP A 86 -13.83 -2.23 25.81
CA ASP A 86 -14.47 -1.56 26.94
C ASP A 86 -13.78 -0.21 27.22
N LYS A 87 -14.56 0.81 27.59
CA LYS A 87 -14.09 2.19 27.75
C LYS A 87 -13.26 2.39 29.00
N ASP A 88 -13.63 1.72 30.10
CA ASP A 88 -12.94 1.87 31.38
C ASP A 88 -11.60 1.13 31.35
N ASN A 89 -11.58 -0.08 30.79
CA ASN A 89 -10.35 -0.82 30.50
C ASN A 89 -9.45 -0.08 29.51
N PHE A 90 -9.99 0.54 28.45
CA PHE A 90 -9.21 1.41 27.56
C PHE A 90 -8.55 2.55 28.34
N ALA A 91 -9.29 3.29 29.16
CA ALA A 91 -8.77 4.43 29.92
C ALA A 91 -7.77 4.03 31.04
N ALA A 92 -7.82 2.77 31.49
CA ALA A 92 -6.83 2.18 32.39
C ALA A 92 -5.55 1.78 31.63
N SER A 93 -5.63 0.87 30.64
CA SER A 93 -4.46 0.40 29.90
C SER A 93 -3.74 1.51 29.13
N MET A 94 -4.46 2.50 28.60
CA MET A 94 -3.85 3.64 27.91
C MET A 94 -3.13 4.60 28.88
N ARG A 95 -3.50 4.62 30.16
CA ARG A 95 -2.79 5.37 31.21
C ARG A 95 -1.46 4.70 31.50
N ASP A 96 -1.50 3.40 31.77
CA ASP A 96 -0.41 2.63 32.34
C ASP A 96 0.57 2.13 31.26
N ASP A 97 0.07 1.46 30.23
CA ASP A 97 0.85 0.82 29.15
C ASP A 97 0.88 1.60 27.83
N ALA A 98 0.15 2.74 27.76
CA ALA A 98 -0.02 3.55 26.55
C ALA A 98 -0.56 2.77 25.32
N SER A 99 -1.16 1.61 25.56
CA SER A 99 -1.75 0.73 24.55
C SER A 99 -2.92 -0.06 25.13
N TYR A 100 -3.83 -0.55 24.28
CA TYR A 100 -4.96 -1.38 24.68
C TYR A 100 -5.33 -2.35 23.54
N THR A 101 -5.24 -3.66 23.79
CA THR A 101 -5.62 -4.71 22.82
C THR A 101 -6.98 -5.31 23.17
N CYS A 102 -7.88 -5.35 22.20
CA CYS A 102 -9.25 -5.83 22.37
C CYS A 102 -9.87 -6.29 21.03
N HIS A 103 -11.12 -6.74 21.07
CA HIS A 103 -11.96 -6.97 19.91
C HIS A 103 -12.93 -5.81 19.64
N VAL A 104 -13.07 -5.43 18.38
CA VAL A 104 -14.08 -4.48 17.88
C VAL A 104 -14.91 -5.10 16.75
N PRO A 105 -16.12 -4.60 16.44
CA PRO A 105 -16.83 -4.98 15.24
C PRO A 105 -16.15 -4.45 13.97
N LEU A 106 -16.29 -5.15 12.84
CA LEU A 106 -15.71 -4.72 11.56
C LEU A 106 -16.22 -3.34 11.13
N HIS A 107 -17.48 -2.99 11.40
CA HIS A 107 -18.01 -1.67 11.02
C HIS A 107 -17.33 -0.49 11.74
N TRP A 108 -16.66 -0.73 12.87
CA TRP A 108 -15.86 0.30 13.55
C TRP A 108 -14.63 0.66 12.71
N ILE A 109 -13.93 -0.33 12.15
CA ILE A 109 -12.66 -0.17 11.43
C ILE A 109 -12.75 -0.39 9.91
N GLY A 110 -13.90 -0.76 9.35
CA GLY A 110 -14.02 -1.28 7.98
C GLY A 110 -13.80 -0.24 6.89
N LEU A 111 -14.12 1.03 7.19
CA LEU A 111 -13.86 2.19 6.34
C LEU A 111 -12.73 3.09 6.87
N ALA A 112 -12.03 2.65 7.92
CA ALA A 112 -10.94 3.42 8.54
C ALA A 112 -9.81 3.65 7.52
N VAL A 113 -9.43 4.91 7.34
CA VAL A 113 -8.60 5.38 6.23
C VAL A 113 -7.20 4.79 6.33
N ASP A 114 -6.83 3.97 5.33
CA ASP A 114 -5.43 3.68 5.03
C ASP A 114 -4.83 4.93 4.35
N HIS A 115 -3.59 5.28 4.68
CA HIS A 115 -2.88 6.43 4.10
C HIS A 115 -2.97 6.42 2.56
N ASP A 116 -3.37 7.54 1.92
CA ASP A 116 -3.78 7.61 0.50
C ASP A 116 -2.77 7.02 -0.51
N ASP A 117 -1.49 7.08 -0.18
CA ASP A 117 -0.39 6.54 -0.98
C ASP A 117 -0.22 5.00 -0.86
N MET A 118 -0.84 4.33 0.12
CA MET A 118 -0.51 2.96 0.55
C MET A 118 -1.68 1.97 0.52
N TRP A 119 -2.72 2.26 -0.28
CA TRP A 119 -3.79 1.31 -0.57
C TRP A 119 -3.24 -0.02 -1.13
N PRO A 120 -3.67 -1.18 -0.63
CA PRO A 120 -3.25 -2.47 -1.20
C PRO A 120 -3.89 -2.69 -2.58
N ALA A 121 -3.11 -3.19 -3.54
CA ALA A 121 -3.63 -3.54 -4.86
C ALA A 121 -4.63 -4.71 -4.80
N TYR A 122 -5.64 -4.70 -5.67
CA TYR A 122 -6.80 -5.60 -5.60
C TYR A 122 -6.40 -7.08 -5.67
N GLY A 123 -5.57 -7.49 -6.63
CA GLY A 123 -5.07 -8.87 -6.73
C GLY A 123 -4.19 -9.30 -5.54
N THR A 124 -3.58 -8.36 -4.80
CA THR A 124 -2.90 -8.67 -3.53
C THR A 124 -3.91 -9.03 -2.44
N ILE A 125 -5.08 -8.40 -2.43
CA ILE A 125 -6.20 -8.77 -1.55
C ILE A 125 -6.75 -10.14 -1.93
N VAL A 126 -6.99 -10.39 -3.23
CA VAL A 126 -7.49 -11.69 -3.72
C VAL A 126 -6.54 -12.83 -3.35
N ARG A 127 -5.23 -12.68 -3.57
CA ARG A 127 -4.24 -13.70 -3.15
C ARG A 127 -4.15 -13.87 -1.64
N ALA A 128 -4.27 -12.79 -0.86
CA ALA A 128 -4.30 -12.90 0.60
C ALA A 128 -5.53 -13.69 1.08
N PHE A 129 -6.68 -13.50 0.42
CA PHE A 129 -7.87 -14.34 0.61
C PHE A 129 -7.58 -15.81 0.25
N GLU A 130 -7.13 -16.09 -0.97
CA GLU A 130 -6.81 -17.46 -1.45
C GLU A 130 -5.79 -18.20 -0.58
N GLN A 131 -4.80 -17.50 -0.02
CA GLN A 131 -3.69 -18.13 0.73
C GLN A 131 -3.96 -18.28 2.23
N LYS A 132 -4.89 -17.52 2.80
CA LYS A 132 -5.17 -17.56 4.25
C LYS A 132 -6.56 -18.13 4.55
N PHE A 133 -7.58 -17.73 3.79
CA PHE A 133 -8.98 -18.05 4.06
C PHE A 133 -9.45 -19.30 3.30
N VAL A 134 -8.82 -19.67 2.19
CA VAL A 134 -9.19 -20.88 1.43
C VAL A 134 -8.27 -22.05 1.84
N VAL A 135 -8.87 -23.17 2.24
CA VAL A 135 -8.13 -24.38 2.60
C VAL A 135 -7.58 -25.06 1.33
N PRO A 136 -6.25 -25.19 1.14
CA PRO A 136 -5.65 -25.56 -0.16
C PRO A 136 -6.06 -26.92 -0.75
N HIS A 137 -6.60 -27.83 0.07
CA HIS A 137 -6.95 -29.19 -0.35
C HIS A 137 -8.46 -29.44 -0.51
N THR A 138 -9.30 -28.63 0.13
CA THR A 138 -10.76 -28.78 0.08
C THR A 138 -11.45 -27.64 -0.66
N GLY A 139 -10.77 -26.51 -0.84
CA GLY A 139 -11.38 -25.28 -1.36
C GLY A 139 -12.38 -24.63 -0.39
N LYS A 140 -12.62 -25.18 0.82
CA LYS A 140 -13.52 -24.56 1.80
C LYS A 140 -12.94 -23.22 2.24
N VAL A 141 -13.77 -22.19 2.20
CA VAL A 141 -13.50 -20.89 2.82
C VAL A 141 -13.69 -21.03 4.34
N VAL A 142 -12.74 -20.53 5.11
CA VAL A 142 -12.78 -20.45 6.57
C VAL A 142 -12.67 -18.97 6.96
N PRO A 143 -13.77 -18.34 7.38
CA PRO A 143 -13.76 -16.97 7.91
C PRO A 143 -12.95 -16.90 9.20
N ALA A 144 -11.80 -16.23 9.15
CA ALA A 144 -10.94 -16.02 10.30
C ALA A 144 -10.34 -14.61 10.30
N THR A 145 -10.05 -14.10 11.49
CA THR A 145 -9.34 -12.82 11.68
C THR A 145 -7.84 -13.07 11.76
N TYR A 146 -7.04 -12.33 10.99
CA TYR A 146 -5.58 -12.55 10.90
C TYR A 146 -4.80 -11.37 11.47
N GLY A 147 -4.07 -11.63 12.55
CA GLY A 147 -3.24 -10.64 13.24
C GLY A 147 -4.05 -9.58 13.99
N THR A 148 -3.46 -9.00 15.03
CA THR A 148 -4.02 -7.82 15.71
C THR A 148 -3.73 -6.58 14.86
N SER A 149 -4.76 -5.81 14.51
CA SER A 149 -4.58 -4.59 13.71
C SER A 149 -4.20 -3.39 14.57
N VAL A 150 -3.14 -2.67 14.23
CA VAL A 150 -2.70 -1.49 15.00
C VAL A 150 -3.49 -0.26 14.57
N VAL A 151 -4.11 0.39 15.55
CA VAL A 151 -4.94 1.59 15.42
C VAL A 151 -4.31 2.73 16.20
N ARG A 152 -4.17 3.91 15.59
CA ARG A 152 -3.73 5.10 16.33
C ARG A 152 -4.81 5.60 17.28
N ALA A 153 -4.43 5.87 18.51
CA ALA A 153 -5.18 6.69 19.45
C ALA A 153 -4.43 8.00 19.73
N VAL A 154 -5.14 9.13 19.62
CA VAL A 154 -4.61 10.48 19.89
C VAL A 154 -4.82 10.94 21.35
N SER A 155 -5.57 10.18 22.14
CA SER A 155 -5.87 10.44 23.54
C SER A 155 -5.66 9.18 24.38
N LYS A 156 -5.26 9.36 25.65
CA LYS A 156 -5.19 8.29 26.66
C LYS A 156 -6.50 8.13 27.44
N SER A 157 -7.38 9.12 27.43
CA SER A 157 -8.62 9.16 28.21
C SER A 157 -9.88 9.07 27.35
N GLU A 158 -9.81 9.52 26.09
CA GLU A 158 -10.92 9.47 25.16
C GLU A 158 -10.72 8.33 24.17
N ALA A 159 -11.65 7.37 24.18
CA ALA A 159 -11.73 6.33 23.17
C ALA A 159 -11.97 6.95 21.78
N PRO A 160 -11.23 6.56 20.72
CA PRO A 160 -11.50 7.08 19.40
C PRO A 160 -12.86 6.55 18.89
N LYS A 161 -13.59 7.39 18.16
CA LYS A 161 -14.98 7.11 17.76
C LYS A 161 -15.02 6.01 16.68
N PRO A 162 -16.04 5.13 16.71
CA PRO A 162 -16.32 4.22 15.61
C PRO A 162 -16.34 4.95 14.26
N GLY A 163 -15.68 4.37 13.25
CA GLY A 163 -15.57 4.94 11.91
C GLY A 163 -14.52 6.05 11.74
N THR A 164 -13.91 6.57 12.81
CA THR A 164 -12.89 7.64 12.73
C THR A 164 -11.46 7.18 13.03
N TYR A 165 -11.18 5.89 12.94
CA TYR A 165 -9.85 5.35 13.24
C TYR A 165 -8.86 5.62 12.10
N GLU A 166 -7.60 5.84 12.48
CA GLU A 166 -6.47 5.80 11.55
C GLU A 166 -5.76 4.44 11.73
N MET A 167 -5.83 3.60 10.69
CA MET A 167 -5.20 2.28 10.68
C MET A 167 -3.73 2.41 10.34
N LEU A 168 -2.87 1.70 11.07
CA LEU A 168 -1.44 1.65 10.78
C LEU A 168 -1.08 0.38 9.99
N ASP A 169 -1.85 -0.70 10.09
CA ASP A 169 -1.58 -1.94 9.36
C ASP A 169 -2.82 -2.77 9.03
N ASN A 170 -2.58 -4.00 8.60
CA ASN A 170 -3.59 -5.04 8.32
C ASN A 170 -4.67 -4.71 7.28
N GLY A 171 -4.62 -3.53 6.65
CA GLY A 171 -5.47 -3.14 5.52
C GLY A 171 -5.70 -4.27 4.51
N THR A 172 -4.66 -4.96 4.00
CA THR A 172 -4.85 -6.07 3.06
C THR A 172 -5.65 -7.24 3.64
N PHE A 173 -5.42 -7.64 4.89
CA PHE A 173 -6.15 -8.77 5.49
C PHE A 173 -7.58 -8.38 5.86
N ARG A 174 -7.80 -7.15 6.32
CA ARG A 174 -9.13 -6.54 6.48
C ARG A 174 -9.90 -6.56 5.17
N TYR A 175 -9.32 -6.07 4.07
CA TYR A 175 -9.97 -6.11 2.76
C TYR A 175 -10.09 -7.55 2.21
N ALA A 176 -9.20 -8.49 2.57
CA ALA A 176 -9.32 -9.89 2.13
C ALA A 176 -10.47 -10.62 2.83
N PHE A 177 -10.69 -10.31 4.11
CA PHE A 177 -11.89 -10.72 4.84
C PHE A 177 -13.15 -10.11 4.19
N MET A 178 -13.15 -8.80 3.95
CA MET A 178 -14.28 -8.10 3.32
C MET A 178 -14.58 -8.66 1.93
N TYR A 179 -13.54 -8.94 1.12
CA TYR A 179 -13.68 -9.59 -0.19
C TYR A 179 -14.31 -10.98 -0.06
N GLY A 180 -13.80 -11.83 0.83
CA GLY A 180 -14.39 -13.15 1.10
C GLY A 180 -15.87 -13.07 1.49
N PHE A 181 -16.22 -12.11 2.33
CA PHE A 181 -17.60 -11.88 2.74
C PHE A 181 -18.48 -11.37 1.58
N CYS A 182 -18.01 -10.41 0.77
CA CYS A 182 -18.70 -10.00 -0.47
C CYS A 182 -18.99 -11.20 -1.38
N ARG A 183 -17.99 -12.09 -1.57
CA ARG A 183 -18.15 -13.30 -2.39
C ARG A 183 -19.16 -14.29 -1.82
N ALA A 184 -19.26 -14.43 -0.50
CA ALA A 184 -20.29 -15.25 0.16
C ALA A 184 -21.70 -14.66 -0.05
N VAL A 185 -21.85 -13.33 0.07
CA VAL A 185 -23.11 -12.60 -0.18
C VAL A 185 -23.53 -12.71 -1.66
N GLU A 186 -22.61 -12.56 -2.60
CA GLU A 186 -22.85 -12.75 -4.04
C GLU A 186 -23.25 -14.19 -4.38
N ALA A 187 -22.68 -15.18 -3.68
CA ALA A 187 -23.01 -16.59 -3.85
C ALA A 187 -24.31 -17.02 -3.14
N GLN A 188 -24.89 -16.15 -2.30
CA GLN A 188 -26.06 -16.44 -1.44
C GLN A 188 -25.82 -17.64 -0.49
N ASP A 189 -24.59 -17.80 -0.02
CA ASP A 189 -24.19 -18.86 0.91
C ASP A 189 -24.51 -18.44 2.35
N GLU A 190 -25.73 -18.74 2.82
CA GLU A 190 -26.23 -18.29 4.13
C GLU A 190 -25.39 -18.81 5.32
N GLU A 191 -24.84 -20.03 5.23
CA GLU A 191 -23.97 -20.61 6.27
C GLU A 191 -22.65 -19.82 6.35
N LEU A 192 -22.00 -19.61 5.21
CA LEU A 192 -20.74 -18.86 5.15
C LEU A 192 -20.93 -17.38 5.49
N ILE A 193 -22.06 -16.77 5.10
CA ILE A 193 -22.47 -15.42 5.50
C ILE A 193 -22.57 -15.32 7.03
N ALA A 194 -23.20 -16.29 7.69
CA ALA A 194 -23.32 -16.31 9.15
C ALA A 194 -21.95 -16.49 9.84
N GLU A 195 -21.08 -17.37 9.32
CA GLU A 195 -19.69 -17.51 9.80
C GLU A 195 -18.91 -16.18 9.66
N PHE A 196 -19.02 -15.49 8.52
CA PHE A 196 -18.39 -14.18 8.31
C PHE A 196 -18.97 -13.10 9.26
N GLN A 197 -20.29 -13.05 9.46
CA GLN A 197 -20.93 -12.11 10.40
C GLN A 197 -20.46 -12.34 11.83
N ALA A 198 -20.41 -13.59 12.30
CA ALA A 198 -19.89 -13.94 13.63
C ALA A 198 -18.42 -13.53 13.80
N CYS A 199 -17.59 -13.74 12.78
CA CYS A 199 -16.20 -13.26 12.79
C CYS A 199 -16.09 -11.72 12.72
N ALA A 200 -17.04 -11.04 12.07
CA ALA A 200 -17.08 -9.59 11.98
C ALA A 200 -17.36 -8.90 13.33
N LEU A 201 -17.78 -9.62 14.38
CA LEU A 201 -17.97 -9.05 15.74
C LEU A 201 -16.69 -9.05 16.59
N ARG A 202 -15.63 -9.72 16.12
CA ARG A 202 -14.42 -10.04 16.89
C ARG A 202 -13.14 -9.69 16.15
N PHE A 203 -13.07 -8.54 15.49
CA PHE A 203 -11.83 -8.08 14.85
C PHE A 203 -10.82 -7.65 15.92
N PRO A 204 -9.66 -8.31 16.05
CA PRO A 204 -8.64 -7.94 17.04
C PRO A 204 -7.93 -6.64 16.62
N VAL A 205 -7.88 -5.68 17.54
CA VAL A 205 -7.20 -4.39 17.37
C VAL A 205 -6.32 -4.08 18.57
N SER A 206 -5.21 -3.38 18.33
CA SER A 206 -4.38 -2.76 19.36
C SER A 206 -4.43 -1.25 19.15
N PHE A 207 -5.06 -0.55 20.08
CA PHE A 207 -4.98 0.90 20.16
C PHE A 207 -3.62 1.27 20.73
N GLU A 208 -2.86 2.11 20.03
CA GLU A 208 -1.56 2.60 20.49
C GLU A 208 -1.58 4.13 20.59
N PHE A 209 -1.14 4.68 21.73
CA PHE A 209 -1.11 6.12 21.96
C PHE A 209 0.03 6.77 21.19
N LEU A 210 -0.32 7.44 20.08
CA LEU A 210 0.61 8.10 19.17
C LEU A 210 0.11 9.54 18.97
N PRO A 211 0.36 10.45 19.92
CA PRO A 211 -0.28 11.77 19.95
C PRO A 211 0.17 12.69 18.81
N ASP A 212 1.38 12.52 18.28
CA ASP A 212 1.92 13.29 17.17
C ASP A 212 1.92 12.50 15.86
N GLU A 213 2.05 13.21 14.74
CA GLU A 213 2.17 12.59 13.41
C GLU A 213 3.51 11.84 13.23
N ASP A 214 4.49 12.12 14.09
CA ASP A 214 5.82 11.51 14.03
C ASP A 214 5.77 10.06 14.53
N ALA A 215 5.28 9.84 15.75
CA ALA A 215 5.10 8.50 16.30
C ALA A 215 4.13 7.67 15.44
N LYS A 216 3.09 8.29 14.87
CA LYS A 216 2.23 7.67 13.86
C LYS A 216 3.03 7.22 12.63
N ALA A 217 3.76 8.13 11.99
CA ALA A 217 4.53 7.81 10.78
C ALA A 217 5.56 6.71 11.07
N VAL A 218 6.26 6.79 12.20
CA VAL A 218 7.20 5.77 12.68
C VAL A 218 6.54 4.42 12.84
N ARG A 219 5.45 4.37 13.61
CA ARG A 219 4.79 3.11 13.95
C ARG A 219 4.18 2.47 12.72
N LYS A 220 3.57 3.27 11.83
CA LYS A 220 3.14 2.85 10.50
C LYS A 220 4.26 2.12 9.76
N ILE A 221 5.44 2.74 9.66
CA ILE A 221 6.54 2.13 8.93
C ILE A 221 7.09 0.89 9.66
N GLN A 222 7.13 0.87 10.98
CA GLN A 222 7.51 -0.33 11.74
C GLN A 222 6.55 -1.48 11.44
N CYS A 223 5.22 -1.26 11.46
CA CYS A 223 4.27 -2.28 11.06
C CYS A 223 4.46 -2.73 9.60
N ASP A 224 4.75 -1.81 8.66
CA ASP A 224 5.08 -2.17 7.27
C ASP A 224 6.41 -2.94 7.13
N VAL A 225 7.33 -2.80 8.10
CA VAL A 225 8.53 -3.63 8.22
C VAL A 225 8.18 -5.01 8.74
N ASP A 226 7.43 -5.09 9.84
CA ASP A 226 6.99 -6.34 10.47
C ASP A 226 6.23 -7.21 9.45
N ARG A 227 5.36 -6.60 8.64
CA ARG A 227 4.62 -7.26 7.54
C ARG A 227 5.50 -7.86 6.44
N LYS A 228 6.76 -7.43 6.25
CA LYS A 228 7.62 -8.05 5.23
C LYS A 228 8.17 -9.40 5.65
N ALA A 229 8.20 -9.68 6.96
CA ALA A 229 8.48 -11.02 7.46
C ALA A 229 7.37 -12.02 7.07
N ASP A 230 6.13 -11.54 6.89
CA ASP A 230 5.06 -12.32 6.28
C ASP A 230 5.33 -12.52 4.78
N VAL A 231 5.62 -13.78 4.41
CA VAL A 231 5.93 -14.25 3.04
C VAL A 231 4.92 -13.77 1.96
N ILE A 232 3.68 -13.46 2.35
CA ILE A 232 2.61 -12.95 1.46
C ILE A 232 2.90 -11.53 0.93
N PHE A 233 3.57 -10.67 1.71
CA PHE A 233 3.75 -9.25 1.37
C PHE A 233 5.10 -8.87 0.77
N ALA A 234 6.04 -9.80 0.69
CA ALA A 234 7.42 -9.52 0.31
C ALA A 234 7.64 -9.17 -1.20
N GLY A 235 6.56 -8.92 -1.96
CA GLY A 235 6.59 -8.25 -3.28
C GLY A 235 6.93 -6.76 -3.16
N LEU A 236 7.55 -6.19 -4.21
CA LEU A 236 8.28 -4.90 -4.21
C LEU A 236 8.72 -4.38 -2.82
N HIS A 237 9.56 -5.15 -2.12
CA HIS A 237 10.31 -4.62 -0.98
C HIS A 237 11.00 -3.28 -1.35
N GLY A 238 11.46 -3.16 -2.59
CA GLY A 238 12.03 -1.93 -3.13
C GLY A 238 11.06 -0.76 -3.20
N TYR A 239 10.00 -0.86 -4.01
CA TYR A 239 9.10 0.27 -4.27
C TYR A 239 8.28 0.68 -3.03
N LYS A 240 7.84 -0.25 -2.18
CA LYS A 240 7.16 0.12 -0.93
C LYS A 240 8.08 0.87 0.04
N VAL A 241 9.36 0.49 0.12
CA VAL A 241 10.36 1.26 0.90
C VAL A 241 10.63 2.63 0.28
N ILE A 242 10.60 2.74 -1.05
CA ILE A 242 10.69 4.03 -1.75
C ILE A 242 9.51 4.95 -1.36
N LYS A 243 8.26 4.44 -1.36
CA LYS A 243 7.06 5.17 -0.90
C LYS A 243 7.20 5.61 0.56
N VAL A 244 7.65 4.70 1.43
CA VAL A 244 7.94 4.98 2.85
C VAL A 244 8.91 6.15 3.01
N TYR A 245 10.08 6.13 2.36
CA TYR A 245 11.05 7.23 2.48
C TYR A 245 10.54 8.54 1.88
N ALA A 246 9.74 8.47 0.81
CA ALA A 246 9.06 9.65 0.26
C ALA A 246 8.01 10.22 1.23
N GLY A 247 7.28 9.37 1.95
CA GLY A 247 6.36 9.75 3.02
C GLY A 247 7.07 10.45 4.19
N ILE A 248 8.20 9.92 4.65
CA ILE A 248 9.06 10.59 5.66
C ILE A 248 9.55 11.94 5.12
N GLN A 249 10.03 11.98 3.87
CA GLN A 249 10.51 13.22 3.25
C GLN A 249 9.41 14.29 3.18
N LYS A 250 8.18 13.90 2.83
CA LYS A 250 6.99 14.76 2.83
C LYS A 250 6.67 15.24 4.25
N SER A 251 6.55 14.34 5.21
CA SER A 251 6.29 14.68 6.63
C SER A 251 7.32 15.67 7.21
N LEU A 252 8.62 15.48 6.95
CA LEU A 252 9.67 16.41 7.38
C LEU A 252 9.51 17.78 6.70
N ARG A 253 9.22 17.80 5.39
CA ARG A 253 9.02 19.03 4.61
C ARG A 253 7.80 19.83 5.08
N ASP A 254 6.68 19.16 5.30
CA ASP A 254 5.42 19.79 5.72
C ASP A 254 5.55 20.45 7.11
N ARG A 255 6.51 19.97 7.93
CA ARG A 255 6.90 20.54 9.23
C ARG A 255 8.05 21.56 9.16
N ASN A 256 8.47 21.96 7.95
CA ASN A 256 9.62 22.84 7.70
C ASN A 256 10.96 22.34 8.29
N LEU A 257 11.12 21.02 8.43
CA LEU A 257 12.35 20.39 8.90
C LEU A 257 13.28 19.99 7.74
N PRO A 258 14.60 19.86 7.98
CA PRO A 258 15.53 19.34 6.98
C PRO A 258 15.13 17.94 6.49
N CYS A 259 14.91 17.79 5.17
CA CYS A 259 14.34 16.58 4.57
C CYS A 259 15.29 15.89 3.55
N GLN A 260 16.61 16.10 3.69
CA GLN A 260 17.63 15.37 2.90
C GLN A 260 17.79 13.92 3.40
N ALA A 261 18.40 13.06 2.59
CA ALA A 261 18.58 11.64 2.91
C ALA A 261 19.32 11.36 4.23
N SER A 262 20.26 12.24 4.63
CA SER A 262 20.91 12.19 5.95
C SER A 262 19.92 12.41 7.09
N HIS A 263 19.05 13.41 6.99
CA HIS A 263 18.07 13.71 8.03
C HIS A 263 16.97 12.64 8.12
N ILE A 264 16.64 11.99 6.99
CA ILE A 264 15.75 10.82 6.97
C ILE A 264 16.43 9.62 7.65
N TYR A 265 17.73 9.43 7.43
CA TYR A 265 18.52 8.43 8.17
C TYR A 265 18.57 8.72 9.67
N ASP A 266 18.84 9.97 10.07
CA ASP A 266 18.86 10.41 11.47
C ASP A 266 17.47 10.25 12.13
N TYR A 267 16.40 10.54 11.39
CA TYR A 267 15.02 10.27 11.81
C TYR A 267 14.79 8.77 12.02
N LEU A 268 15.18 7.91 11.05
CA LEU A 268 15.08 6.46 11.19
C LEU A 268 15.89 5.91 12.38
N ILE A 269 17.01 6.53 12.74
CA ILE A 269 17.75 6.20 13.98
C ILE A 269 17.00 6.66 15.22
N SER A 270 16.56 7.92 15.28
CA SER A 270 15.92 8.48 16.48
C SER A 270 14.64 7.73 16.86
N VAL A 271 13.97 7.19 15.86
CA VAL A 271 12.73 6.41 15.98
C VAL A 271 12.98 4.90 16.11
N ARG A 272 14.23 4.50 16.33
CA ARG A 272 14.70 3.13 16.65
C ARG A 272 14.38 2.08 15.59
N TRP A 273 14.67 2.35 14.32
CA TRP A 273 14.58 1.35 13.24
C TRP A 273 15.31 0.04 13.58
N GLN A 274 14.55 -1.06 13.75
CA GLN A 274 15.09 -2.34 14.23
C GLN A 274 15.44 -3.36 13.13
N HIS A 275 15.24 -3.02 11.85
CA HIS A 275 15.54 -3.94 10.74
C HIS A 275 17.05 -4.22 10.61
N ASP A 276 17.42 -5.49 10.40
CA ASP A 276 18.81 -5.94 10.20
C ASP A 276 19.50 -5.19 9.06
N ASP A 277 18.79 -5.01 7.94
CA ASP A 277 19.25 -4.20 6.81
C ASP A 277 18.96 -2.72 7.11
N LYS A 278 19.72 -2.12 8.04
CA LYS A 278 19.66 -0.69 8.34
C LYS A 278 20.00 0.10 7.07
N PRO A 279 19.09 0.93 6.56
CA PRO A 279 19.36 1.67 5.34
C PRO A 279 20.41 2.73 5.62
N ASP A 280 21.49 2.77 4.84
CA ASP A 280 22.40 3.92 4.87
C ASP A 280 21.78 5.11 4.13
N SER A 281 22.34 6.30 4.34
CA SER A 281 21.89 7.53 3.67
C SER A 281 21.96 7.45 2.14
N ARG A 282 22.83 6.58 1.58
CA ARG A 282 23.00 6.38 0.14
C ARG A 282 21.89 5.53 -0.48
N LYS A 283 21.44 4.46 0.19
CA LYS A 283 20.24 3.67 -0.16
C LYS A 283 19.01 4.58 -0.15
N ILE A 284 18.85 5.39 0.91
CA ILE A 284 17.75 6.37 1.03
C ILE A 284 17.80 7.38 -0.13
N GLU A 285 18.97 7.94 -0.44
CA GLU A 285 19.13 8.89 -1.55
C GLU A 285 18.79 8.24 -2.91
N GLN A 286 19.25 7.00 -3.18
CA GLN A 286 18.89 6.26 -4.39
C GLN A 286 17.38 6.03 -4.49
N HIS A 287 16.74 5.65 -3.40
CA HIS A 287 15.30 5.43 -3.33
C HIS A 287 14.50 6.70 -3.61
N LEU A 288 14.90 7.84 -3.03
CA LEU A 288 14.25 9.13 -3.28
C LEU A 288 14.46 9.63 -4.72
N LYS A 289 15.66 9.41 -5.30
CA LYS A 289 15.94 9.68 -6.71
C LYS A 289 15.08 8.84 -7.65
N ILE A 290 14.75 7.60 -7.25
CA ILE A 290 13.79 6.76 -7.95
C ILE A 290 12.38 7.35 -7.79
N ASN A 291 11.93 7.64 -6.56
CA ASN A 291 10.58 8.18 -6.31
C ASN A 291 10.29 9.43 -7.16
N GLY A 292 11.20 10.42 -7.16
CA GLY A 292 11.04 11.68 -7.89
C GLY A 292 11.06 11.56 -9.42
N ARG A 293 11.17 10.34 -9.95
CA ARG A 293 11.13 10.02 -11.39
C ARG A 293 9.96 9.10 -11.77
N LEU A 294 9.23 8.55 -10.81
CA LEU A 294 8.02 7.75 -11.08
C LEU A 294 6.86 8.70 -11.37
N THR A 295 6.11 8.43 -12.44
CA THR A 295 4.83 9.11 -12.69
C THR A 295 3.69 8.35 -12.01
N PRO A 296 2.49 8.94 -11.86
CA PRO A 296 1.31 8.21 -11.40
C PRO A 296 1.05 6.92 -12.20
N GLU A 297 1.15 6.96 -13.54
CA GLU A 297 0.90 5.75 -14.35
C GLU A 297 2.01 4.69 -14.16
N THR A 298 3.27 5.10 -13.93
CA THR A 298 4.35 4.16 -13.57
C THR A 298 4.01 3.43 -12.26
N ILE A 299 3.52 4.17 -11.27
CA ILE A 299 3.13 3.63 -9.96
C ILE A 299 2.01 2.60 -10.11
N GLU A 300 0.96 2.93 -10.86
CA GLU A 300 -0.16 2.02 -11.13
C GLU A 300 0.28 0.71 -11.80
N MET A 301 1.22 0.79 -12.74
CA MET A 301 1.74 -0.40 -13.40
C MET A 301 2.65 -1.24 -12.49
N LEU A 302 3.33 -0.63 -11.51
CA LEU A 302 4.10 -1.34 -10.48
C LEU A 302 3.17 -2.01 -9.47
N ASP A 303 2.12 -1.33 -9.03
CA ASP A 303 1.06 -1.89 -8.18
C ASP A 303 0.36 -3.07 -8.91
N CYS A 304 0.10 -2.96 -10.23
CA CYS A 304 -0.34 -4.08 -11.07
C CYS A 304 0.68 -5.24 -11.09
N CYS A 305 1.97 -4.96 -11.30
CA CYS A 305 3.01 -6.02 -11.32
C CYS A 305 3.02 -6.81 -10.01
N GLU A 306 2.90 -6.14 -8.86
CA GLU A 306 2.71 -6.79 -7.58
C GLU A 306 1.41 -7.59 -7.53
N SER A 307 0.29 -6.95 -7.87
CA SER A 307 -1.07 -7.52 -7.84
C SER A 307 -1.16 -8.87 -8.53
N TRP A 308 -0.49 -9.02 -9.69
CA TRP A 308 -0.49 -10.26 -10.47
C TRP A 308 0.60 -11.25 -10.06
N PHE A 309 1.84 -10.81 -9.77
CA PHE A 309 2.99 -11.74 -9.65
C PHE A 309 3.67 -11.80 -8.27
N GLY A 310 3.39 -10.86 -7.36
CA GLY A 310 3.92 -10.84 -6.00
C GLY A 310 5.43 -10.60 -5.99
N GLN A 311 6.23 -11.60 -5.60
CA GLN A 311 7.69 -11.55 -5.72
C GLN A 311 8.21 -11.92 -7.12
N LYS A 312 7.37 -12.49 -7.98
CA LYS A 312 7.78 -13.16 -9.23
C LYS A 312 7.70 -12.26 -10.47
N HIS A 313 7.65 -10.93 -10.31
CA HIS A 313 7.82 -10.00 -11.43
C HIS A 313 9.27 -9.50 -11.55
N VAL A 314 9.68 -9.18 -12.78
CA VAL A 314 11.05 -8.77 -13.15
C VAL A 314 11.43 -7.42 -12.51
N LEU A 315 10.45 -6.60 -12.15
CA LEU A 315 10.66 -5.29 -11.51
C LEU A 315 10.70 -5.34 -9.96
N ALA A 316 10.64 -6.52 -9.33
CA ALA A 316 10.46 -6.66 -7.88
C ALA A 316 11.59 -6.02 -7.01
N SER A 317 12.76 -5.74 -7.57
CA SER A 317 13.88 -5.10 -6.87
C SER A 317 14.14 -3.65 -7.30
N VAL A 318 14.65 -2.84 -6.36
CA VAL A 318 15.11 -1.45 -6.62
C VAL A 318 16.09 -1.42 -7.78
N THR A 319 17.05 -2.36 -7.79
CA THR A 319 18.09 -2.48 -8.82
C THR A 319 17.50 -2.75 -10.21
N ALA A 320 16.39 -3.50 -10.32
CA ALA A 320 15.71 -3.72 -11.58
C ALA A 320 15.01 -2.44 -12.06
N LEU A 321 14.27 -1.76 -11.17
CA LEU A 321 13.60 -0.50 -11.47
C LEU A 321 14.60 0.58 -11.90
N ASP A 322 15.66 0.80 -11.13
CA ASP A 322 16.78 1.72 -11.44
C ASP A 322 17.43 1.41 -12.80
N THR A 323 17.53 0.13 -13.16
CA THR A 323 18.06 -0.30 -14.48
C THR A 323 17.19 0.15 -15.65
N VAL A 324 15.85 0.11 -15.51
CA VAL A 324 14.92 0.63 -16.52
C VAL A 324 14.97 2.15 -16.57
N MET A 325 15.06 2.80 -15.41
CA MET A 325 15.11 4.25 -15.28
C MET A 325 16.40 4.86 -15.83
N ALA A 326 17.54 4.19 -15.66
CA ALA A 326 18.80 4.59 -16.27
C ALA A 326 18.74 4.56 -17.81
N ARG A 327 18.00 3.61 -18.40
CA ARG A 327 17.82 3.48 -19.86
C ARG A 327 16.81 4.45 -20.47
N THR A 328 15.85 4.92 -19.67
CA THR A 328 14.81 5.89 -20.08
C THR A 328 15.18 7.34 -19.75
N SER A 329 16.24 7.54 -18.96
CA SER A 329 16.78 8.85 -18.57
C SER A 329 17.13 9.74 -19.77
N CYS A 330 16.61 10.96 -19.81
CA CYS A 330 16.95 11.95 -20.84
C CYS A 330 16.84 13.39 -20.29
N LYS A 331 17.24 14.39 -21.08
CA LYS A 331 17.24 15.80 -20.66
C LYS A 331 15.84 16.42 -20.51
N GLN A 332 14.79 15.78 -21.02
CA GLN A 332 13.41 16.27 -20.98
C GLN A 332 12.58 15.42 -19.98
N PRO A 333 12.19 15.96 -18.81
CA PRO A 333 11.53 15.16 -17.77
C PRO A 333 10.21 14.50 -18.21
N GLU A 334 9.38 15.20 -18.97
CA GLU A 334 8.11 14.68 -19.51
C GLU A 334 8.35 13.50 -20.47
N LEU A 335 9.35 13.62 -21.34
CA LEU A 335 9.75 12.54 -22.26
C LEU A 335 10.31 11.34 -21.47
N GLN A 336 11.15 11.58 -20.45
CA GLN A 336 11.66 10.53 -19.57
C GLN A 336 10.52 9.76 -18.90
N GLY A 337 9.51 10.45 -18.34
CA GLY A 337 8.33 9.83 -17.74
C GLY A 337 7.55 8.98 -18.75
N ARG A 338 7.28 9.52 -19.95
CA ARG A 338 6.59 8.77 -21.03
C ARG A 338 7.38 7.55 -21.52
N LEU A 339 8.71 7.61 -21.57
CA LEU A 339 9.56 6.47 -21.93
C LEU A 339 9.60 5.42 -20.81
N LEU A 340 9.61 5.85 -19.54
CA LEU A 340 9.51 4.96 -18.38
C LEU A 340 8.17 4.21 -18.36
N ASN A 341 7.05 4.94 -18.53
CA ASN A 341 5.72 4.35 -18.66
C ASN A 341 5.68 3.29 -19.76
N TRP A 342 6.14 3.61 -20.97
CA TRP A 342 6.19 2.67 -22.09
C TRP A 342 7.00 1.40 -21.79
N CYS A 343 8.16 1.54 -21.14
CA CYS A 343 9.00 0.40 -20.80
C CYS A 343 8.36 -0.47 -19.70
N VAL A 344 7.76 0.13 -18.68
CA VAL A 344 7.07 -0.61 -17.60
C VAL A 344 5.80 -1.30 -18.12
N GLU A 345 5.00 -0.64 -18.96
CA GLU A 345 3.84 -1.25 -19.66
C GLU A 345 4.27 -2.46 -20.49
N GLY A 346 5.32 -2.29 -21.30
CA GLY A 346 5.86 -3.34 -22.18
C GLY A 346 6.38 -4.55 -21.40
N ILE A 347 6.99 -4.33 -20.23
CA ILE A 347 7.42 -5.40 -19.31
C ILE A 347 6.20 -6.12 -18.73
N LEU A 348 5.26 -5.39 -18.12
CA LEU A 348 4.04 -5.93 -17.52
C LEU A 348 3.25 -6.80 -18.52
N VAL A 349 2.99 -6.31 -19.73
CA VAL A 349 2.27 -7.07 -20.78
C VAL A 349 3.03 -8.34 -21.19
N LYS A 350 4.36 -8.29 -21.25
CA LYS A 350 5.17 -9.49 -21.56
C LYS A 350 5.17 -10.51 -20.42
N GLN A 351 5.11 -10.07 -19.17
CA GLN A 351 4.93 -10.95 -18.01
C GLN A 351 3.56 -11.63 -18.00
N LEU A 352 2.49 -10.86 -18.23
CA LEU A 352 1.10 -11.36 -18.31
C LEU A 352 0.91 -12.41 -19.42
N ARG A 353 1.79 -12.41 -20.43
CA ARG A 353 1.81 -13.38 -21.53
C ARG A 353 2.72 -14.59 -21.29
N GLY A 354 3.42 -14.66 -20.16
CA GLY A 354 4.44 -15.68 -19.92
C GLY A 354 5.68 -15.57 -20.80
N GLU A 355 5.85 -14.49 -21.57
CA GLU A 355 7.05 -14.22 -22.38
C GLU A 355 8.25 -13.85 -21.50
N LEU A 356 7.99 -13.44 -20.25
CA LEU A 356 8.99 -13.11 -19.24
C LEU A 356 8.65 -13.80 -17.92
N LYS A 357 9.46 -14.79 -17.55
CA LYS A 357 9.49 -15.36 -16.20
C LYS A 357 10.50 -14.58 -15.37
N ALA A 358 10.23 -14.35 -14.08
CA ALA A 358 11.29 -13.92 -13.18
C ALA A 358 12.32 -15.03 -13.06
N SER A 359 13.53 -14.78 -13.57
CA SER A 359 14.67 -15.67 -13.42
C SER A 359 15.12 -15.71 -11.97
N SER A 360 15.07 -16.88 -11.34
CA SER A 360 15.84 -17.15 -10.14
C SER A 360 17.34 -16.94 -10.43
N GLN A 361 18.04 -16.26 -9.51
CA GLN A 361 19.51 -16.06 -9.46
C GLN A 361 20.13 -14.96 -10.37
N GLU A 362 19.95 -13.73 -9.91
CA GLU A 362 20.98 -12.71 -9.56
C GLU A 362 22.08 -12.23 -10.56
N SER A 363 22.48 -12.94 -11.61
CA SER A 363 23.55 -12.46 -12.53
C SER A 363 23.06 -12.16 -13.94
N SER A 364 22.23 -13.02 -14.54
CA SER A 364 21.71 -12.85 -15.90
C SER A 364 20.58 -11.83 -16.02
N GLY A 365 19.83 -11.58 -14.93
CA GLY A 365 18.61 -10.78 -14.95
C GLY A 365 18.82 -9.30 -15.30
N LYS A 366 19.93 -8.68 -14.88
CA LYS A 366 20.17 -7.24 -15.09
C LYS A 366 20.45 -6.91 -16.56
N ASP A 367 21.27 -7.71 -17.23
CA ASP A 367 21.59 -7.50 -18.65
C ASP A 367 20.47 -7.96 -19.58
N ALA A 368 19.70 -8.99 -19.20
CA ALA A 368 18.45 -9.32 -19.87
C ALA A 368 17.44 -8.16 -19.79
N LEU A 369 17.26 -7.55 -18.61
CA LEU A 369 16.37 -6.40 -18.43
C LEU A 369 16.86 -5.14 -19.18
N ARG A 370 18.17 -4.88 -19.20
CA ARG A 370 18.77 -3.81 -20.05
C ARG A 370 18.45 -4.02 -21.52
N SER A 371 18.62 -5.24 -22.02
CA SER A 371 18.39 -5.61 -23.42
C SER A 371 16.91 -5.53 -23.80
N LEU A 372 16.03 -6.03 -22.93
CA LEU A 372 14.58 -5.90 -23.06
C LEU A 372 14.15 -4.43 -23.12
N THR A 373 14.66 -3.59 -22.21
CA THR A 373 14.35 -2.16 -22.17
C THR A 373 14.82 -1.45 -23.44
N ALA A 374 16.03 -1.76 -23.92
CA ALA A 374 16.54 -1.23 -25.18
C ALA A 374 15.68 -1.67 -26.38
N GLY A 375 15.21 -2.91 -26.41
CA GLY A 375 14.29 -3.41 -27.43
C GLY A 375 12.94 -2.68 -27.41
N LEU A 376 12.34 -2.45 -26.24
CA LEU A 376 11.09 -1.69 -26.11
C LEU A 376 11.25 -0.24 -26.57
N LEU A 377 12.39 0.41 -26.29
CA LEU A 377 12.71 1.76 -26.76
C LEU A 377 12.95 1.81 -28.28
N PHE A 378 13.58 0.78 -28.85
CA PHE A 378 13.74 0.65 -30.30
C PHE A 378 12.39 0.50 -31.00
N VAL A 379 11.49 -0.35 -30.48
CA VAL A 379 10.11 -0.47 -30.98
C VAL A 379 9.38 0.88 -30.90
N ARG A 380 9.51 1.62 -29.79
CA ARG A 380 8.91 2.96 -29.66
C ARG A 380 9.41 3.93 -30.73
N ARG A 381 10.71 3.90 -31.03
CA ARG A 381 11.32 4.71 -32.09
C ARG A 381 10.83 4.32 -33.49
N LEU A 382 10.66 3.02 -33.77
CA LEU A 382 10.08 2.54 -35.03
C LEU A 382 8.63 3.01 -35.20
N VAL A 383 7.79 2.85 -34.17
CA VAL A 383 6.40 3.35 -34.18
C VAL A 383 6.37 4.85 -34.47
N TYR A 384 7.23 5.64 -33.80
CA TYR A 384 7.32 7.08 -34.06
C TYR A 384 7.75 7.40 -35.51
N TYR A 385 8.73 6.69 -36.07
CA TYR A 385 9.17 6.86 -37.46
C TYR A 385 8.05 6.52 -38.45
N VAL A 386 7.32 5.41 -38.24
CA VAL A 386 6.19 5.03 -39.08
C VAL A 386 5.10 6.12 -39.03
N ARG A 387 4.85 6.72 -37.85
CA ARG A 387 3.90 7.84 -37.71
C ARG A 387 4.26 9.04 -38.57
N GLN A 388 5.51 9.48 -38.47
CA GLN A 388 6.02 10.63 -39.22
C GLN A 388 6.06 10.39 -40.73
N LYS A 389 6.20 9.14 -41.18
CA LYS A 389 6.39 8.81 -42.60
C LYS A 389 5.10 8.42 -43.34
N PHE A 390 4.12 7.83 -42.65
CA PHE A 390 2.93 7.24 -43.29
C PHE A 390 1.59 7.82 -42.80
N ASN A 391 1.63 8.86 -41.95
CA ASN A 391 0.48 9.48 -41.27
C ASN A 391 -0.31 8.52 -40.36
N ASP A 392 -1.24 9.08 -39.60
CA ASP A 392 -1.95 8.38 -38.51
C ASP A 392 -2.81 7.18 -38.96
N LYS A 393 -3.11 7.03 -40.26
CA LYS A 393 -3.94 5.95 -40.83
C LYS A 393 -3.44 4.52 -40.58
N ILE A 394 -2.18 4.34 -40.19
CA ILE A 394 -1.59 3.03 -39.84
C ILE A 394 -1.46 2.86 -38.31
N LEU A 395 -1.63 3.93 -37.52
CA LEU A 395 -1.20 3.99 -36.12
C LEU A 395 -2.26 3.97 -35.04
N ASP A 396 -3.55 4.02 -35.37
CA ASP A 396 -4.60 3.72 -34.38
C ASP A 396 -4.40 2.32 -33.74
N VAL A 397 -3.70 1.44 -34.45
CA VAL A 397 -3.24 0.13 -33.99
C VAL A 397 -2.07 0.19 -33.00
N PHE A 398 -1.23 1.23 -32.98
CA PHE A 398 0.06 1.24 -32.26
C PHE A 398 0.19 2.23 -31.09
N LEU A 399 -0.84 3.04 -30.80
CA LEU A 399 -0.71 4.18 -29.88
C LEU A 399 -0.63 3.82 -28.38
N SER A 400 -1.09 2.64 -27.97
CA SER A 400 -0.67 2.00 -26.71
C SER A 400 -0.27 0.55 -26.97
N TRP A 401 0.66 0.02 -26.18
CA TRP A 401 1.09 -1.38 -26.33
C TRP A 401 -0.08 -2.34 -26.02
N ARG A 402 -0.98 -1.92 -25.10
CA ARG A 402 -2.30 -2.53 -24.88
C ARG A 402 -3.22 -2.50 -26.12
N ALA A 403 -3.39 -1.38 -26.83
CA ALA A 403 -4.24 -1.30 -28.03
C ALA A 403 -3.70 -2.18 -29.17
N PHE A 404 -2.39 -2.14 -29.43
CA PHE A 404 -1.70 -3.01 -30.39
C PHE A 404 -1.92 -4.50 -30.13
N HIS A 405 -2.07 -4.87 -28.86
CA HIS A 405 -2.22 -6.25 -28.45
C HIS A 405 -3.65 -6.70 -28.16
N ALA A 406 -4.58 -5.77 -27.95
CA ALA A 406 -6.02 -6.02 -28.05
C ALA A 406 -6.44 -6.29 -29.51
N ALA A 407 -5.82 -5.59 -30.47
CA ALA A 407 -5.99 -5.88 -31.90
C ALA A 407 -5.37 -7.22 -32.33
N TYR A 408 -4.29 -7.65 -31.66
CA TYR A 408 -3.56 -8.90 -31.99
C TYR A 408 -3.22 -9.76 -30.76
N PRO A 409 -4.22 -10.47 -30.18
CA PRO A 409 -3.99 -11.45 -29.13
C PRO A 409 -3.31 -12.70 -29.71
N LYS A 410 -2.14 -13.06 -29.16
CA LYS A 410 -1.45 -14.33 -29.50
C LYS A 410 -2.36 -15.51 -29.18
N GLY A 411 -2.52 -16.43 -30.14
CA GLY A 411 -3.26 -17.69 -29.97
C GLY A 411 -4.56 -17.82 -30.78
N LYS A 412 -5.01 -16.77 -31.48
CA LYS A 412 -6.13 -16.88 -32.45
C LYS A 412 -5.61 -16.71 -33.89
N PRO A 413 -5.81 -17.70 -34.79
CA PRO A 413 -5.57 -17.47 -36.21
C PRO A 413 -6.57 -16.44 -36.75
N LEU A 414 -6.13 -15.63 -37.71
CA LEU A 414 -6.98 -14.65 -38.41
C LEU A 414 -8.13 -15.38 -39.12
N LYS A 415 -9.33 -15.31 -38.55
CA LYS A 415 -10.56 -15.76 -39.20
C LYS A 415 -11.40 -14.55 -39.61
N PHE A 416 -11.39 -14.25 -40.91
CA PHE A 416 -12.45 -13.45 -41.51
C PHE A 416 -13.75 -14.28 -41.49
N GLY A 417 -14.77 -13.79 -40.81
CA GLY A 417 -16.13 -14.33 -40.86
C GLY A 417 -16.56 -15.24 -39.70
N GLN A 418 -17.84 -15.09 -39.37
CA GLN A 418 -18.71 -15.90 -38.49
C GLN A 418 -18.65 -15.72 -36.95
N LYS A 419 -19.74 -15.09 -36.48
CA LYS A 419 -20.47 -15.06 -35.20
C LYS A 419 -20.00 -15.94 -34.01
N ASN A 420 -20.03 -15.31 -32.82
CA ASN A 420 -20.30 -15.77 -31.44
C ASN A 420 -19.85 -17.21 -31.04
N VAL A 421 -19.05 -17.41 -29.99
CA VAL A 421 -19.40 -17.42 -28.53
C VAL A 421 -18.06 -17.53 -27.74
N SER A 422 -17.84 -17.15 -26.47
CA SER A 422 -18.65 -16.71 -25.32
C SER A 422 -18.07 -15.45 -24.61
N SER A 423 -18.62 -15.10 -23.43
CA SER A 423 -18.13 -14.08 -22.48
C SER A 423 -17.09 -14.65 -21.48
N GLY A 424 -16.16 -13.81 -21.00
CA GLY A 424 -15.20 -14.20 -19.95
C GLY A 424 -13.89 -13.41 -19.82
N ALA A 425 -13.65 -12.38 -20.65
CA ALA A 425 -12.43 -11.57 -20.62
C ALA A 425 -12.66 -10.09 -21.00
N ARG A 426 -13.75 -9.50 -20.48
CA ARG A 426 -14.04 -8.06 -20.58
C ARG A 426 -14.16 -7.47 -19.17
N LEU A 427 -13.07 -6.92 -18.65
CA LEU A 427 -13.00 -5.90 -17.60
C LEU A 427 -11.51 -5.55 -17.46
N LEU A 428 -11.12 -4.39 -18.01
CA LEU A 428 -9.83 -3.66 -17.85
C LEU A 428 -9.59 -2.63 -18.98
N PHE A 429 -10.48 -2.55 -19.97
CA PHE A 429 -10.38 -1.62 -21.10
C PHE A 429 -11.74 -1.01 -21.46
N HIS A 430 -12.08 0.06 -20.74
CA HIS A 430 -12.79 1.22 -21.28
C HIS A 430 -12.20 2.47 -20.62
#